data_AF-A0A0F9FM76-F1
#
_entry.id   AF-A0A0F9FM76-F1
#
_cell.length_a   1.000
_cell.length_b   1.000
_cell.length_c   1.000
_cell.angle_alpha   90.00
_cell.angle_beta   90.00
_cell.angle_gamma   90.00
#
_symmetry.space_group_name_H-M   'P 1'
#
loop_
_entity.id
_entity.type
_entity.pdbx_description
1 polymer ?
#
loop_
_entity_poly.entity_id
_entity_poly.type
_entity_poly.pdbx_seq_one_letter_code
_entity_poly.pdbx_strand_id
1 'polypeptide(L)'
;MRPTGREVPSSASADPSRSRKAAWPIVLGVMALFCGGVGLVGIPLAAAIKLFQADRGHRSVSSPDWWLTYRMVSFGVIMILSAILAIAGICLLRRRPAGRALHLVYGVLGTVYGLTCLLMVPFSLPKHVWPVEVAARIVLGCSEGSGILIYSVFVLIWFARPVIRQQVEAWRTGHNTGARQDRNRLNRS
;
A
#
# COMPACT_ATOMS: atom_id res chain seq x y z
N MET A 1 -39.37 -30.41 -51.99
CA MET A 1 -37.91 -30.21 -51.83
C MET A 1 -37.69 -29.03 -50.90
N ARG A 2 -37.29 -29.29 -49.65
CA ARG A 2 -36.99 -28.24 -48.65
C ARG A 2 -35.47 -27.98 -48.65
N PRO A 3 -35.00 -26.75 -48.83
CA PRO A 3 -33.59 -26.45 -48.68
C PRO A 3 -33.25 -26.52 -47.19
N THR A 4 -32.45 -27.52 -46.81
CA THR A 4 -31.81 -27.64 -45.50
C THR A 4 -30.69 -26.61 -45.42
N GLY A 5 -31.05 -25.36 -45.11
CA GLY A 5 -30.11 -24.30 -44.77
C GLY A 5 -29.36 -24.68 -43.51
N ARG A 6 -28.15 -25.23 -43.70
CA ARG A 6 -27.21 -25.54 -42.64
C ARG A 6 -26.69 -24.19 -42.13
N GLU A 7 -27.22 -23.73 -41.01
CA GLU A 7 -26.66 -22.58 -40.28
C GLU A 7 -25.19 -22.88 -40.00
N VAL A 8 -24.31 -22.18 -40.71
CA VAL A 8 -22.88 -22.15 -40.40
C VAL A 8 -22.83 -21.59 -38.98
N PRO A 9 -22.28 -22.33 -37.98
CA PRO A 9 -22.09 -21.78 -36.66
C PRO A 9 -21.21 -20.56 -36.85
N SER A 10 -21.84 -19.39 -36.73
CA SER A 10 -21.19 -18.10 -36.67
C SER A 10 -20.01 -18.30 -35.76
N SER A 11 -18.81 -18.21 -36.33
CA SER A 11 -17.55 -18.14 -35.62
C SER A 11 -17.67 -16.93 -34.74
N ALA A 12 -18.32 -17.14 -33.59
CA ALA A 12 -18.52 -16.20 -32.52
C ALA A 12 -17.12 -15.69 -32.26
N SER A 13 -16.90 -14.47 -32.75
CA SER A 13 -15.66 -13.75 -32.64
C SER A 13 -15.25 -13.92 -31.21
N ALA A 14 -14.20 -14.72 -31.00
CA ALA A 14 -13.63 -14.96 -29.70
C ALA A 14 -13.09 -13.60 -29.27
N ASP A 15 -13.96 -12.81 -28.66
CA ASP A 15 -13.76 -11.40 -28.42
C ASP A 15 -12.47 -11.30 -27.59
N PRO A 16 -11.36 -10.84 -28.19
CA PRO A 16 -10.06 -10.86 -27.53
C PRO A 16 -10.07 -9.95 -26.29
N SER A 17 -11.10 -9.10 -26.13
CA SER A 17 -11.34 -8.31 -24.93
C SER A 17 -11.72 -9.13 -23.69
N ARG A 18 -12.22 -10.38 -23.83
CA ARG A 18 -12.62 -11.23 -22.69
C ARG A 18 -11.46 -11.80 -21.87
N SER A 19 -10.21 -11.72 -22.34
CA SER A 19 -9.10 -12.50 -21.75
C SER A 19 -8.04 -11.70 -20.99
N ARG A 20 -7.93 -10.38 -21.14
CA ARG A 20 -7.01 -9.60 -20.27
C ARG A 20 -7.62 -9.41 -18.89
N LYS A 21 -7.60 -10.48 -18.09
CA LYS A 21 -7.75 -10.41 -16.64
C LYS A 21 -6.85 -9.29 -16.16
N ALA A 22 -7.45 -8.25 -15.58
CA ALA A 22 -6.74 -7.07 -15.14
C ALA A 22 -5.62 -7.47 -14.16
N ALA A 23 -4.36 -7.36 -14.57
CA ALA A 23 -3.20 -7.78 -13.78
C ALA A 23 -2.84 -6.77 -12.66
N TRP A 24 -3.33 -5.54 -12.77
CA TRP A 24 -2.98 -4.45 -11.85
C TRP A 24 -3.33 -4.69 -10.37
N PRO A 25 -4.42 -5.39 -9.97
CA PRO A 25 -4.70 -5.62 -8.55
C PRO A 25 -3.62 -6.48 -7.90
N ILE A 26 -3.05 -7.39 -8.68
CA ILE A 26 -1.96 -8.26 -8.24
C ILE A 26 -0.70 -7.42 -8.03
N VAL A 27 -0.35 -6.58 -9.00
CA VAL A 27 0.81 -5.69 -8.91
C VAL A 27 0.70 -4.77 -7.68
N LEU A 28 -0.44 -4.09 -7.50
CA LEU A 28 -0.65 -3.23 -6.34
C LEU A 28 -0.64 -4.00 -5.02
N GLY A 29 -1.26 -5.18 -4.99
CA GLY A 29 -1.30 -6.02 -3.79
C GLY A 29 0.10 -6.48 -3.36
N VAL A 30 0.93 -6.88 -4.33
CA VAL A 30 2.32 -7.27 -4.09
C VAL A 30 3.16 -6.07 -3.64
N MET A 31 3.03 -4.90 -4.29
CA MET A 31 3.75 -3.69 -3.86
C MET A 31 3.34 -3.27 -2.45
N ALA A 32 2.05 -3.29 -2.12
CA ALA A 32 1.55 -2.97 -0.79
C ALA A 32 2.09 -3.95 0.27
N LEU A 33 2.12 -5.24 -0.03
CA LEU A 33 2.71 -6.25 0.84
C LEU A 33 4.21 -6.05 1.04
N PHE A 34 4.94 -5.73 -0.02
CA PHE A 34 6.37 -5.47 0.05
C PHE A 34 6.65 -4.22 0.90
N CYS A 35 6.03 -3.09 0.59
CA CYS A 35 6.19 -1.83 1.32
C CYS A 35 5.73 -1.95 2.78
N GLY A 36 4.57 -2.59 3.02
CA GLY A 36 4.06 -2.86 4.37
C GLY A 36 4.97 -3.80 5.15
N GLY A 37 5.49 -4.85 4.51
CA GLY A 37 6.42 -5.81 5.12
C GLY A 37 7.77 -5.18 5.49
N VAL A 38 8.34 -4.35 4.60
CA VAL A 38 9.56 -3.58 4.90
C VAL A 38 9.33 -2.67 6.10
N GLY A 39 8.18 -2.02 6.22
CA GLY A 39 7.87 -1.19 7.39
C GLY A 39 7.71 -2.00 8.68
N LEU A 40 7.00 -3.14 8.63
CA LEU A 40 6.74 -3.99 9.79
C LEU A 40 7.98 -4.72 10.32
N VAL A 41 8.90 -5.12 9.45
CA VAL A 41 10.08 -5.93 9.83
C VAL A 41 11.36 -5.11 9.79
N GLY A 42 11.56 -4.32 8.73
CA GLY A 42 12.78 -3.57 8.51
C GLY A 42 13.00 -2.46 9.54
N ILE A 43 11.93 -1.78 9.97
CA ILE A 43 12.06 -0.66 10.91
C ILE A 43 12.38 -1.14 12.34
N PRO A 44 11.68 -2.14 12.91
CA PRO A 44 12.10 -2.71 14.19
C PRO A 44 13.51 -3.30 14.15
N LEU A 45 13.89 -3.95 13.04
CA LEU A 45 15.23 -4.49 12.86
C LEU A 45 16.29 -3.37 12.83
N ALA A 46 16.05 -2.30 12.08
CA ALA A 46 16.95 -1.14 12.05
C ALA A 46 17.04 -0.45 13.43
N ALA A 47 15.94 -0.38 14.17
CA ALA A 47 15.94 0.14 15.54
C ALA A 47 16.77 -0.74 16.48
N ALA A 48 16.63 -2.06 16.40
CA ALA A 48 17.42 -3.01 17.17
C ALA A 48 18.92 -2.88 16.86
N ILE A 49 19.30 -2.83 15.57
CA ILE A 49 20.70 -2.62 15.15
C ILE A 49 21.27 -1.33 15.76
N LYS A 50 20.50 -0.24 15.77
CA LYS A 50 20.94 1.03 16.37
C LYS A 50 21.12 0.93 17.88
N LEU A 51 20.25 0.21 18.59
CA LEU A 51 20.43 -0.05 20.02
C LEU A 51 21.70 -0.85 20.29
N PHE A 52 21.94 -1.92 19.53
CA PHE A 52 23.18 -2.71 19.62
C PHE A 52 24.45 -1.89 19.32
N GLN A 53 24.38 -0.91 18.41
CA GLN A 53 25.50 -0.01 18.13
C GLN A 53 25.73 1.02 19.24
N ALA A 54 24.65 1.50 19.87
CA ALA A 54 24.74 2.43 21.00
C ALA A 54 25.47 1.80 22.19
N ASP A 55 25.20 0.51 22.48
CA ASP A 55 25.88 -0.25 23.53
C ASP A 55 27.39 -0.42 23.28
N ARG A 56 27.85 -0.31 22.03
CA ARG A 56 29.28 -0.38 21.66
C ARG A 56 30.01 0.96 21.78
N GLY A 57 29.43 1.94 22.46
CA GLY A 57 30.10 3.19 22.80
C GLY A 57 30.18 4.22 21.67
N HIS A 58 29.39 4.06 20.59
CA HIS A 58 29.22 5.13 19.61
C HIS A 58 28.40 6.26 20.23
N ARG A 59 29.10 7.31 20.68
CA ARG A 59 28.49 8.50 21.30
C ARG A 59 27.46 9.09 20.35
N SER A 60 26.20 9.06 20.78
CA SER A 60 25.11 9.69 20.06
C SER A 60 25.24 11.21 20.17
N VAL A 61 25.24 11.89 19.05
CA VAL A 61 25.07 13.35 18.96
C VAL A 61 23.88 13.76 19.81
N SER A 62 24.04 14.77 20.68
CA SER A 62 22.98 15.25 21.56
C SER A 62 21.78 15.71 20.72
N SER A 63 20.71 14.92 20.73
CA SER A 63 19.42 15.34 20.17
C SER A 63 18.63 16.13 21.21
N PRO A 64 17.72 17.02 20.79
CA PRO A 64 16.79 17.67 21.71
C PRO A 64 15.96 16.64 22.51
N ASP A 65 15.56 16.97 23.74
CA ASP A 65 14.82 16.06 24.62
C ASP A 65 13.52 15.53 23.98
N TRP A 66 12.82 16.37 23.21
CA TRP A 66 11.59 16.01 22.50
C TRP A 66 11.81 15.00 21.36
N TRP A 67 13.04 14.85 20.86
CA TRP A 67 13.36 14.01 19.70
C TRP A 67 13.09 12.53 19.98
N LEU A 68 13.36 12.08 21.21
CA LEU A 68 13.11 10.68 21.58
C LEU A 68 11.61 10.39 21.55
N THR A 69 10.79 11.25 22.15
CA THR A 69 9.33 11.12 22.14
C THR A 69 8.79 11.14 20.72
N TYR A 70 9.25 12.09 19.90
CA TYR A 70 8.90 12.14 18.47
C TYR A 70 9.21 10.82 17.77
N ARG A 71 10.42 10.25 17.95
CA ARG A 71 10.80 8.98 17.33
C ARG A 71 9.93 7.82 17.78
N MET A 72 9.59 7.72 19.07
CA MET A 72 8.74 6.64 19.58
C MET A 72 7.32 6.72 19.02
N VAL A 73 6.75 7.94 18.97
CA VAL A 73 5.42 8.17 18.38
C VAL A 73 5.44 7.86 16.87
N SER A 74 6.42 8.39 16.14
CA SER A 74 6.60 8.16 14.70
C SER A 74 6.77 6.68 14.38
N PHE A 75 7.50 5.93 15.21
CA PHE A 75 7.63 4.48 15.07
C PHE A 75 6.27 3.77 15.21
N GLY A 76 5.50 4.11 16.24
CA GLY A 76 4.14 3.56 16.41
C GLY A 76 3.22 3.86 15.23
N VAL A 77 3.23 5.11 14.75
CA VAL A 77 2.43 5.53 13.59
C VAL A 77 2.85 4.77 12.33
N ILE A 78 4.15 4.63 12.05
CA ILE A 78 4.62 3.88 10.91
C ILE A 78 4.20 2.41 11.00
N MET A 79 4.34 1.76 12.17
CA MET A 79 3.92 0.36 12.34
C MET A 79 2.43 0.18 12.01
N ILE A 80 1.58 1.12 12.44
CA ILE A 80 0.14 1.11 12.12
C ILE A 80 -0.07 1.29 10.61
N LEU A 81 0.57 2.27 9.97
CA LEU A 81 0.45 2.51 8.53
C LEU A 81 0.93 1.30 7.72
N SER A 82 2.03 0.66 8.12
CA SER A 82 2.57 -0.53 7.48
C SER A 82 1.64 -1.74 7.63
N ALA A 83 1.01 -1.91 8.80
CA ALA A 83 -0.01 -2.93 9.01
C ALA A 83 -1.24 -2.69 8.12
N ILE A 84 -1.75 -1.45 8.07
CA ILE A 84 -2.88 -1.08 7.18
C ILE A 84 -2.52 -1.43 5.74
N LEU A 85 -1.32 -1.04 5.28
CA LEU A 85 -0.89 -1.28 3.91
C LEU A 85 -0.76 -2.78 3.59
N ALA A 86 -0.17 -3.56 4.49
CA ALA A 86 -0.06 -5.01 4.33
C ALA A 86 -1.45 -5.68 4.26
N ILE A 87 -2.36 -5.33 5.16
CA ILE A 87 -3.75 -5.85 5.16
C ILE A 87 -4.46 -5.42 3.87
N ALA A 88 -4.28 -4.18 3.43
CA ALA A 88 -4.84 -3.67 2.18
C ALA A 88 -4.35 -4.50 0.97
N GLY A 89 -3.06 -4.84 0.94
CA GLY A 89 -2.45 -5.71 -0.06
C GLY A 89 -3.07 -7.12 -0.05
N ILE A 90 -3.18 -7.75 1.11
CA ILE A 90 -3.82 -9.08 1.27
C ILE A 90 -5.28 -9.04 0.80
N CYS A 91 -6.04 -8.02 1.21
CA CYS A 91 -7.43 -7.84 0.79
C CYS A 91 -7.54 -7.68 -0.73
N LEU A 92 -6.63 -6.92 -1.35
CA LEU A 92 -6.63 -6.69 -2.80
C LEU A 92 -6.28 -7.98 -3.57
N LEU A 93 -5.29 -8.76 -3.11
CA LEU A 93 -4.97 -10.07 -3.68
C LEU A 93 -6.14 -11.06 -3.54
N ARG A 94 -6.87 -11.00 -2.43
CA ARG A 94 -8.11 -11.77 -2.21
C ARG A 94 -9.33 -11.17 -2.92
N ARG A 95 -9.16 -10.14 -3.76
CA ARG A 95 -10.22 -9.44 -4.51
C ARG A 95 -11.37 -8.93 -3.63
N ARG A 96 -11.08 -8.55 -2.38
CA ARG A 96 -12.06 -8.00 -1.44
C ARG A 96 -12.19 -6.48 -1.65
N PRO A 97 -13.42 -5.92 -1.69
CA PRO A 97 -13.63 -4.48 -1.88
C PRO A 97 -13.05 -3.64 -0.74
N ALA A 98 -12.91 -4.22 0.47
CA ALA A 98 -12.24 -3.59 1.60
C ALA A 98 -10.79 -3.18 1.30
N GLY A 99 -10.11 -3.89 0.39
CA GLY A 99 -8.73 -3.55 0.00
C GLY A 99 -8.61 -2.14 -0.57
N ARG A 100 -9.60 -1.68 -1.35
CA ARG A 100 -9.65 -0.31 -1.86
C ARG A 100 -9.81 0.71 -0.73
N ALA A 101 -10.74 0.46 0.20
CA ALA A 101 -10.99 1.36 1.32
C ALA A 101 -9.72 1.52 2.18
N LEU A 102 -9.05 0.43 2.51
CA LEU A 102 -7.81 0.45 3.29
C LEU A 102 -6.66 1.19 2.58
N HIS A 103 -6.50 1.00 1.27
CA HIS A 103 -5.51 1.76 0.49
C HIS A 103 -5.81 3.27 0.49
N LEU A 104 -7.08 3.67 0.41
CA LEU A 104 -7.47 5.08 0.48
C LEU A 104 -7.21 5.67 1.87
N VAL A 105 -7.55 4.93 2.93
CA VAL A 105 -7.24 5.34 4.32
C VAL A 105 -5.73 5.49 4.49
N TYR A 106 -4.95 4.51 4.04
CA TYR A 106 -3.49 4.61 4.02
C TYR A 106 -3.01 5.83 3.23
N GLY A 107 -3.56 6.08 2.03
CA GLY A 107 -3.16 7.21 1.19
C GLY A 107 -3.36 8.55 1.90
N VAL A 108 -4.51 8.76 2.55
CA VAL A 108 -4.76 10.00 3.30
C VAL A 108 -3.84 10.13 4.50
N LEU A 109 -3.78 9.11 5.37
CA LEU A 109 -2.98 9.15 6.59
C LEU A 109 -1.47 9.23 6.28
N GLY A 110 -1.02 8.47 5.28
CA GLY A 110 0.35 8.46 4.80
C GLY A 110 0.76 9.81 4.21
N THR A 111 -0.11 10.49 3.48
CA THR A 111 0.17 11.85 3.00
C THR A 111 0.32 12.85 4.14
N VAL A 112 -0.59 12.85 5.12
CA VAL A 112 -0.49 13.75 6.29
C VAL A 112 0.79 13.48 7.07
N TYR A 113 1.09 12.21 7.33
CA TYR A 113 2.28 11.80 8.06
C TYR A 113 3.57 12.15 7.31
N GLY A 114 3.65 11.83 6.01
CA GLY A 114 4.83 12.11 5.20
C GLY A 114 5.13 13.61 5.08
N LEU A 115 4.10 14.45 4.96
CA LEU A 115 4.26 15.91 5.03
C LEU A 115 4.78 16.36 6.39
N THR A 116 4.24 15.81 7.48
CA THR A 116 4.70 16.11 8.83
C THR A 116 6.18 15.75 9.01
N CYS A 117 6.61 14.58 8.52
CA CYS A 117 8.01 14.17 8.56
C CYS A 117 8.91 15.14 7.79
N LEU A 118 8.54 15.52 6.56
CA LEU A 118 9.32 16.49 5.78
C LEU A 118 9.46 17.83 6.50
N LEU A 119 8.40 18.31 7.13
CA LEU A 119 8.39 19.59 7.84
C LEU A 119 9.16 19.54 9.17
N MET A 120 9.24 18.39 9.84
CA MET A 120 9.91 18.26 11.15
C MET A 120 11.43 18.11 11.06
N VAL A 121 11.96 17.65 9.92
CA VAL A 121 13.40 17.43 9.72
C VAL A 121 14.24 18.69 9.97
N PRO A 122 13.93 19.88 9.42
CA PRO A 122 14.70 21.10 9.68
C PRO A 122 14.76 21.51 11.16
N PHE A 123 13.68 21.27 11.92
CA PHE A 123 13.61 21.65 13.33
C PHE A 123 14.42 20.73 14.26
N SER A 124 14.84 19.56 13.76
CA SER A 124 15.60 18.56 14.53
C SER A 124 17.12 18.77 14.52
N LEU A 125 17.60 19.78 13.78
CA LEU A 125 19.02 20.01 13.57
C LEU A 125 19.61 20.84 14.72
N PRO A 126 20.62 20.32 15.45
CA PRO A 126 21.34 21.14 16.41
C PRO A 126 22.08 22.29 15.71
N LYS A 127 22.13 23.46 16.34
CA LYS A 127 22.76 24.67 15.77
C LYS A 127 24.30 24.55 15.62
N HIS A 128 24.92 23.53 16.21
CA HIS A 128 26.38 23.44 16.38
C HIS A 128 27.01 22.11 15.88
N VAL A 129 26.31 21.35 15.03
CA VAL A 129 26.86 20.11 14.45
C VAL A 129 27.55 20.33 13.11
N TRP A 130 28.50 19.44 12.79
CA TRP A 130 29.22 19.44 11.53
C TRP A 130 28.29 19.24 10.32
N PRO A 131 28.63 19.82 9.15
CA PRO A 131 27.75 19.79 7.96
C PRO A 131 27.35 18.39 7.49
N VAL A 132 28.24 17.41 7.67
CA VAL A 132 28.04 16.04 7.18
C VAL A 132 26.95 15.29 7.95
N GLU A 133 26.90 15.42 9.28
CA GLU A 133 25.88 14.77 10.10
C GLU A 133 24.50 15.39 9.89
N VAL A 134 24.46 16.72 9.72
CA VAL A 134 23.26 17.45 9.35
C VAL A 134 22.73 16.97 8.00
N ALA A 135 23.60 16.87 6.99
CA ALA A 135 23.24 16.37 5.67
C ALA A 135 22.70 14.92 5.74
N ALA A 136 23.35 14.04 6.50
CA ALA A 136 22.89 12.67 6.67
C ALA A 136 21.49 12.59 7.31
N ARG A 137 21.22 13.40 8.36
CA ARG A 137 19.89 13.47 8.99
C ARG A 137 18.82 14.01 8.04
N ILE A 138 19.15 15.04 7.25
CA ILE A 138 18.25 15.60 6.24
C ILE A 138 17.93 14.55 5.18
N VAL A 139 18.95 13.90 4.61
CA VAL A 139 18.77 12.88 3.57
C VAL A 139 17.95 11.71 4.09
N LEU A 140 18.19 11.26 5.32
CA LEU A 140 17.43 10.18 5.93
C LEU A 140 15.96 10.57 6.13
N GLY A 141 15.69 11.72 6.75
CA GLY A 141 14.32 12.18 6.99
C GLY A 141 13.55 12.50 5.71
N CYS A 142 14.23 13.09 4.71
CA CYS A 142 13.64 13.35 3.40
C CYS A 142 13.36 12.07 2.61
N SER A 143 14.23 11.07 2.67
CA SER A 143 14.01 9.80 1.97
C SER A 143 12.84 9.00 2.58
N GLU A 144 12.73 8.97 3.91
CA GLU A 144 11.58 8.37 4.60
C GLU A 144 10.26 9.09 4.26
N GLY A 145 10.24 10.42 4.39
CA GLY A 145 9.04 11.23 4.12
C GLY A 145 8.61 11.18 2.64
N SER A 146 9.56 11.29 1.71
CA SER A 146 9.28 11.25 0.27
C SER A 146 8.79 9.89 -0.21
N GLY A 147 9.35 8.78 0.29
CA GLY A 147 8.91 7.43 -0.07
C GLY A 147 7.43 7.20 0.30
N ILE A 148 7.05 7.58 1.52
CA ILE A 148 5.66 7.50 1.99
C ILE A 148 4.75 8.40 1.13
N LEU A 149 5.17 9.63 0.83
CA LEU A 149 4.38 10.56 0.05
C LEU A 149 4.17 10.10 -1.38
N ILE A 150 5.23 9.67 -2.07
CA ILE A 150 5.18 9.22 -3.45
C ILE A 150 4.18 8.07 -3.56
N TYR A 151 4.28 7.08 -2.68
CA TYR A 151 3.40 5.92 -2.72
C TYR A 151 1.95 6.28 -2.32
N SER A 152 1.77 7.12 -1.30
CA SER A 152 0.44 7.58 -0.85
C SER A 152 -0.30 8.37 -1.94
N VAL A 153 0.38 9.33 -2.57
CA VAL A 153 -0.16 10.13 -3.68
C VAL A 153 -0.47 9.24 -4.88
N PHE A 154 0.43 8.31 -5.23
CA PHE A 154 0.19 7.33 -6.29
C PHE A 154 -1.08 6.52 -6.03
N VAL A 155 -1.26 5.98 -4.82
CA VAL A 155 -2.45 5.19 -4.45
C VAL A 155 -3.73 6.02 -4.54
N LEU A 156 -3.71 7.27 -4.06
CA LEU A 156 -4.86 8.17 -4.14
C LEU A 156 -5.25 8.47 -5.60
N ILE A 157 -4.28 8.84 -6.45
CA ILE A 157 -4.50 9.11 -7.88
C ILE A 157 -4.99 7.84 -8.58
N TRP A 158 -4.41 6.68 -8.26
CA TRP A 158 -4.77 5.42 -8.89
C TRP A 158 -6.23 5.05 -8.62
N PHE A 159 -6.67 5.07 -7.35
CA PHE A 159 -8.03 4.71 -6.98
C PHE A 159 -9.07 5.79 -7.30
N ALA A 160 -8.66 7.02 -7.62
CA ALA A 160 -9.54 8.04 -8.18
C ALA A 160 -10.02 7.69 -9.60
N ARG A 161 -9.31 6.83 -10.34
CA ARG A 161 -9.67 6.47 -11.73
C ARG A 161 -11.00 5.69 -11.79
N PRO A 162 -11.98 6.12 -12.62
CA PRO A 162 -13.31 5.50 -12.66
C PRO A 162 -13.28 4.04 -13.11
N VAL A 163 -12.39 3.69 -14.06
CA VAL A 163 -12.21 2.30 -14.54
C VAL A 163 -11.84 1.36 -13.40
N ILE A 164 -10.95 1.81 -12.50
CA ILE A 164 -10.52 1.02 -11.34
C ILE A 164 -11.67 0.86 -10.36
N ARG A 165 -12.44 1.92 -10.12
CA ARG A 165 -13.62 1.88 -9.24
C ARG A 165 -14.65 0.87 -9.72
N GLN A 166 -15.01 0.92 -11.01
CA GLN A 166 -15.96 0.00 -11.63
C GLN A 166 -15.50 -1.46 -11.54
N GLN A 167 -14.21 -1.72 -11.73
CA GLN A 167 -13.65 -3.07 -11.62
C GLN A 167 -13.71 -3.62 -10.19
N VAL A 168 -13.41 -2.79 -9.18
CA VAL A 168 -13.52 -3.19 -7.77
C VAL A 168 -14.98 -3.43 -7.39
N GLU A 169 -15.91 -2.60 -7.88
CA GLU A 169 -17.35 -2.76 -7.66
C GLU A 169 -17.88 -4.04 -8.33
N ALA A 170 -17.37 -4.41 -9.50
CA ALA A 170 -17.70 -5.67 -10.17
C ALA A 170 -17.30 -6.92 -9.36
N TRP A 171 -16.26 -6.85 -8.51
CA TRP A 171 -15.93 -7.96 -7.59
C TRP A 171 -17.00 -8.18 -6.53
N ARG A 172 -17.68 -7.10 -6.10
CA ARG A 172 -18.78 -7.18 -5.13
C ARG A 172 -20.01 -7.85 -5.76
N THR A 173 -20.31 -7.54 -7.02
CA THR A 173 -21.49 -8.09 -7.71
C THR A 173 -21.26 -9.53 -8.18
N GLY A 174 -20.06 -9.87 -8.66
CA GLY A 174 -19.72 -11.22 -9.11
C GLY A 174 -19.79 -12.30 -8.02
N HIS A 175 -19.52 -11.93 -6.77
CA HIS A 175 -19.72 -12.86 -5.64
C HIS A 175 -21.19 -13.18 -5.36
N ASN A 176 -22.10 -12.24 -5.62
CA ASN A 176 -23.52 -12.43 -5.33
C ASN A 176 -24.20 -13.33 -6.39
N THR A 177 -23.74 -13.31 -7.63
CA THR A 177 -24.29 -14.17 -8.69
C THR A 177 -23.86 -15.62 -8.54
N GLY A 178 -22.59 -15.89 -8.23
CA GLY A 178 -22.11 -17.27 -8.01
C GLY A 178 -22.77 -17.94 -6.81
N ALA A 179 -22.80 -17.27 -5.65
CA ALA A 179 -23.42 -17.82 -4.44
C ALA A 179 -24.93 -18.09 -4.60
N ARG A 180 -25.63 -17.25 -5.38
CA ARG A 180 -27.05 -17.44 -5.69
C ARG A 180 -27.28 -18.63 -6.61
N GLN A 181 -26.37 -18.87 -7.55
CA GLN A 181 -26.46 -19.98 -8.50
C GLN A 181 -26.22 -21.34 -7.80
N ASP A 182 -25.27 -21.40 -6.86
CA ASP A 182 -25.01 -22.60 -6.05
C ASP A 182 -26.18 -22.92 -5.11
N ARG A 183 -26.77 -21.90 -4.47
CA ARG A 183 -27.96 -22.08 -3.62
C ARG A 183 -29.15 -22.63 -4.40
N ASN A 184 -29.35 -22.17 -5.64
CA ASN A 184 -30.42 -22.66 -6.50
C ASN A 184 -30.19 -24.10 -7.00
N ARG A 185 -28.93 -24.57 -7.06
CA ARG A 185 -28.63 -25.97 -7.37
C ARG A 185 -28.95 -26.90 -6.21
N LEU A 186 -28.59 -26.50 -4.99
CA LEU A 186 -28.84 -27.30 -3.78
C LEU A 186 -30.35 -27.47 -3.47
N ASN A 187 -31.19 -26.50 -3.82
CA ASN A 187 -32.64 -26.62 -3.62
C ASN A 187 -33.35 -27.49 -4.68
N ARG A 188 -32.64 -27.98 -5.71
CA ARG A 188 -33.20 -28.83 -6.78
C ARG A 188 -32.80 -30.30 -6.66
N SER A 189 -31.99 -30.64 -5.67
CA SER A 189 -31.63 -32.02 -5.28
C SER A 189 -32.40 -32.42 -4.03
#